data_AF-A0A1G6R9Q8-F1
#
_entry.id   AF-A0A1G6R9Q8-F1
#
_cell.length_a   1.000
_cell.length_b   1.000
_cell.length_c   1.000
_cell.angle_alpha   90.00
_cell.angle_beta   90.00
_cell.angle_gamma   90.00
#
_symmetry.space_group_name_H-M   'P 1'
#
loop_
_entity.id
_entity.type
_entity.pdbx_description
1 polymer ?
#
loop_
_entity_poly.entity_id
_entity_poly.type
_entity_poly.pdbx_seq_one_letter_code
_entity_poly.pdbx_strand_id
1 'polypeptide(L)' 'MGAKHAGTPADAVKKLMKKGKVKKKCCRSKSACKKCPVLALKRVKAELRKAA' A
#
# COMPACT_ATOMS: atom_id res chain seq x y z
N MET A 1 -5.64 -3.03 -23.58
CA MET A 1 -5.32 -2.36 -22.29
C MET A 1 -5.06 -3.45 -21.26
N GLY A 2 -3.82 -3.49 -20.74
CA GLY A 2 -3.15 -4.68 -20.20
C GLY A 2 -3.78 -5.36 -18.97
N ALA A 3 -3.41 -6.64 -18.83
CA ALA A 3 -3.81 -7.57 -17.79
C ALA A 3 -3.88 -6.91 -16.41
N LYS A 4 -5.10 -6.83 -15.87
CA LYS A 4 -5.35 -6.46 -14.47
C LYS A 4 -4.74 -7.56 -13.60
N HIS A 5 -3.52 -7.34 -13.12
CA HIS A 5 -2.89 -8.15 -12.08
C HIS A 5 -3.65 -7.95 -10.76
N ALA A 6 -4.82 -8.56 -10.66
CA ALA A 6 -5.52 -8.77 -9.41
C ALA A 6 -4.66 -9.72 -8.57
N GLY A 7 -3.90 -9.18 -7.61
CA GLY A 7 -3.24 -10.02 -6.61
C GLY A 7 -1.88 -9.56 -6.10
N THR A 8 -1.25 -8.54 -6.70
CA THR A 8 0.06 -8.11 -6.18
C THR A 8 -0.09 -7.15 -4.98
N PRO A 9 0.76 -7.25 -3.94
CA PRO A 9 0.77 -6.31 -2.81
C PRO A 9 0.92 -4.84 -3.25
N ALA A 10 1.59 -4.61 -4.39
CA ALA A 10 1.77 -3.28 -4.96
C ALA A 10 0.44 -2.68 -5.47
N ASP A 11 -0.44 -3.48 -6.08
CA ASP A 11 -1.74 -3.01 -6.58
C ASP A 11 -2.69 -2.63 -5.44
N ALA A 12 -2.70 -3.44 -4.37
CA ALA A 12 -3.45 -3.11 -3.16
C ALA A 12 -2.97 -1.80 -2.53
N VAL A 13 -1.66 -1.54 -2.47
CA VAL A 13 -1.13 -0.25 -2.01
C VAL A 13 -1.49 0.89 -2.97
N LYS A 14 -1.45 0.67 -4.29
CA LYS A 14 -1.84 1.68 -5.29
C LYS A 14 -3.33 2.04 -5.16
N LYS A 15 -4.20 1.08 -4.83
CA LYS A 15 -5.62 1.31 -4.54
C LYS A 15 -5.81 2.10 -3.24
N LEU A 16 -5.02 1.80 -2.21
CA LEU A 16 -5.02 2.57 -0.95
C LEU A 16 -4.49 4.00 -1.13
N MET A 17 -3.52 4.21 -2.03
CA MET A 17 -3.05 5.53 -2.44
C MET A 17 -4.15 6.32 -3.15
N LYS A 18 -4.85 5.70 -4.12
CA LYS A 18 -6.00 6.34 -4.80
C LYS A 18 -7.12 6.72 -3.84
N LYS A 19 -7.36 5.92 -2.79
CA LYS A 19 -8.34 6.20 -1.74
C LYS A 19 -7.88 7.27 -0.72
N GLY A 20 -6.71 7.88 -0.89
CA GLY A 20 -6.17 8.89 0.04
C GLY A 20 -5.74 8.34 1.42
N LYS A 21 -5.77 7.01 1.60
CA LYS A 21 -5.35 6.34 2.83
C LYS A 21 -3.83 6.23 2.94
N VAL A 22 -3.12 6.24 1.80
CA VAL A 22 -1.66 6.17 1.72
C VAL A 22 -1.12 7.34 0.91
N LYS A 23 -0.05 7.97 1.39
CA LYS A 23 0.58 9.11 0.72
C LYS A 23 1.52 8.62 -0.39
N LYS A 24 1.63 9.40 -1.48
CA LYS A 24 2.49 9.06 -2.63
C LYS A 24 4.00 9.15 -2.32
N LYS A 25 4.39 10.05 -1.40
CA LYS A 25 5.78 10.21 -0.93
C LYS A 25 5.94 9.69 0.50
N CYS A 26 7.15 9.20 0.81
CA CYS A 26 7.52 8.80 2.17
C CYS A 26 7.36 9.98 3.14
N CYS A 27 6.82 9.68 4.31
CA CYS A 27 6.55 10.64 5.37
C CYS A 27 7.85 11.18 5.98
N ARG A 28 8.15 12.45 5.74
CA ARG A 28 9.25 13.17 6.42
C ARG A 28 8.95 13.55 7.88
N SER A 29 7.79 13.13 8.42
CA SER A 29 7.33 13.52 9.76
C SER A 29 6.57 12.36 10.43
N LYS A 30 6.69 12.24 11.76
CA LYS A 30 6.06 11.16 12.57
C LYS A 30 4.55 11.08 12.36
N SER A 31 3.84 12.21 12.30
CA SER A 31 2.37 12.25 12.11
C SER A 31 1.93 11.68 10.75
N ALA A 32 2.73 11.88 9.70
CA ALA A 32 2.46 11.35 8.36
C ALA A 32 2.83 9.87 8.20
N CYS A 33 3.54 9.29 9.18
CA CYS A 33 3.99 7.90 9.14
C CYS A 33 2.83 6.90 9.09
N LYS A 34 1.68 7.25 9.66
CA LYS A 34 0.45 6.45 9.61
C LYS A 34 -0.07 6.21 8.18
N LYS A 35 0.25 7.10 7.23
CA LYS A 35 -0.10 6.99 5.80
C LYS A 35 1.13 6.65 4.93
N CYS A 36 2.23 6.16 5.53
CA CYS A 36 3.47 5.90 4.81
C CYS A 36 3.29 4.76 3.78
N PRO A 37 3.74 4.94 2.53
CA PRO A 37 3.66 3.90 1.51
C PRO A 37 4.47 2.64 1.86
N VAL A 38 5.59 2.79 2.57
CA VAL A 38 6.42 1.65 3.00
C VAL A 38 5.72 0.82 4.08
N LEU A 39 5.10 1.47 5.07
CA LEU A 39 4.32 0.78 6.09
C LEU A 39 3.07 0.11 5.51
N ALA A 40 2.42 0.76 4.55
CA ALA A 40 1.30 0.17 3.82
C ALA A 40 1.73 -1.09 3.03
N LEU A 41 2.88 -1.05 2.35
CA LEU A 41 3.45 -2.22 1.65
C LEU A 41 3.75 -3.36 2.62
N LYS A 42 4.34 -3.08 3.78
CA LYS A 42 4.61 -4.11 4.80
C LYS A 42 3.31 -4.73 5.33
N ARG A 43 2.30 -3.92 5.64
CA ARG A 43 1.00 -4.40 6.12
C ARG A 43 0.31 -5.28 5.09
N VAL A 44 0.20 -4.80 3.85
CA VAL A 44 -0.42 -5.56 2.77
C VAL A 44 0.32 -6.86 2.48
N LYS A 45 1.66 -6.86 2.52
CA LYS A 45 2.44 -8.11 2.41
C LYS A 45 2.16 -9.07 3.56
N ALA A 46 2.06 -8.57 4.79
CA ALA A 46 1.75 -9.41 5.95
C ALA A 46 0.33 -10.00 5.85
N GLU A 47 -0.65 -9.20 5.47
CA GLU A 47 -2.04 -9.64 5.26
C GLU A 47 -2.14 -10.68 4.15
N LEU A 48 -1.46 -10.45 3.01
CA LEU A 48 -1.44 -11.42 1.90
C LEU A 48 -0.70 -12.72 2.26
N ARG A 49 0.35 -12.67 3.07
CA ARG A 49 1.03 -13.89 3.59
C ARG A 49 0.19 -14.64 4.61
N LYS A 50 -0.73 -13.96 5.29
CA LYS A 50 -1.65 -14.57 6.27
C LYS A 50 -2.91 -15.12 5.61
N ALA A 51 -3.25 -14.61 4.42
CA ALA A 51 -4.37 -15.04 3.60
C ALA A 51 -4.01 -16.13 2.57
N ALA A 52 -2.72 -16.49 2.48
CA ALA A 52 -2.21 -17.62 1.71
C ALA A 52 -1.87 -18.76 2.66
#